data_AF-A0A1G2PL63-F1
#
_entry.id   AF-A0A1G2PL63-F1
#
_cell.length_a   1.000
_cell.length_b   1.000
_cell.length_c   1.000
_cell.angle_alpha   90.00
_cell.angle_beta   90.00
_cell.angle_gamma   90.00
#
_symmetry.space_group_name_H-M   'P 1'
#
loop_
_entity.id
_entity.type
_entity.pdbx_description
1 polymer ?
#
loop_
_entity_poly.entity_id
_entity_poly.type
_entity_poly.pdbx_seq_one_letter_code
_entity_poly.pdbx_strand_id
1 'polypeptide(L)'
;MEFVTEWIAIGDRHDARNIKALKEAHIEAVICVADWVRVPRKKYKKAGIVYTKLPIVDSKPIPEDAEIAFVAALQFLDLMVLLKKRCLVHCAMGISRSTAFIATWLHTRLGMDWDEAVAYIRRVRPIVNPQPEPFASMKKIAYY
;
A
#
# COMPACT_ATOMS: atom_id res chain seq x y z
N MET A 1 -8.58 6.82 -6.33
CA MET A 1 -7.64 5.68 -6.39
C MET A 1 -7.22 5.50 -7.82
N GLU A 2 -5.95 5.19 -8.04
CA GLU A 2 -5.33 5.09 -9.35
C GLU A 2 -4.51 3.80 -9.42
N PHE A 3 -4.53 3.12 -10.56
CA PHE A 3 -3.75 1.90 -10.76
C PHE A 3 -2.30 2.25 -11.06
N VAL A 4 -1.38 1.78 -10.22
CA VAL A 4 0.07 1.86 -10.42
C VAL A 4 0.51 0.74 -11.37
N THR A 5 -0.06 -0.45 -11.21
CA THR A 5 0.08 -1.59 -12.13
C THR A 5 -1.30 -2.14 -12.45
N GLU A 6 -1.40 -3.18 -13.28
CA GLU A 6 -2.67 -3.88 -13.54
C GLU A 6 -3.35 -4.42 -12.25
N TRP A 7 -2.55 -4.75 -11.23
CA TRP A 7 -3.01 -5.43 -10.01
C TRP A 7 -2.94 -4.55 -8.76
N ILE A 8 -2.19 -3.45 -8.79
CA ILE A 8 -1.92 -2.62 -7.61
C ILE A 8 -2.48 -1.22 -7.83
N ALA A 9 -3.43 -0.83 -6.98
CA ALA A 9 -3.95 0.53 -6.90
C ALA A 9 -3.39 1.27 -5.68
N ILE A 10 -3.14 2.57 -5.84
CA ILE A 10 -2.84 3.49 -4.74
C ILE A 10 -4.07 4.36 -4.44
N GLY A 11 -4.26 4.71 -3.17
CA GLY A 11 -5.36 5.61 -2.80
C GLY A 11 -5.28 6.19 -1.40
N ASP A 12 -6.36 6.84 -1.00
CA ASP A 12 -6.53 7.47 0.29
C ASP A 12 -7.59 6.78 1.18
N ARG A 13 -7.90 7.37 2.34
CA ARG A 13 -8.92 6.85 3.25
C ARG A 13 -10.35 6.88 2.68
N HIS A 14 -10.65 7.80 1.76
CA HIS A 14 -11.97 7.92 1.15
C HIS A 14 -12.16 6.82 0.12
N ASP A 15 -11.15 6.56 -0.71
CA ASP A 15 -11.09 5.43 -1.63
C ASP A 15 -11.37 4.11 -0.89
N ALA A 16 -10.65 3.86 0.20
CA ALA A 16 -10.83 2.66 1.02
C ALA A 16 -12.24 2.53 1.62
N ARG A 17 -12.95 3.64 1.87
CA ARG A 17 -14.30 3.62 2.44
C ARG A 17 -15.39 3.48 1.38
N ASN A 18 -15.08 3.73 0.12
CA ASN A 18 -16.04 3.68 -0.98
C ASN A 18 -16.19 2.26 -1.54
N ILE A 19 -16.98 1.42 -0.86
CA ILE A 19 -17.21 0.01 -1.25
C ILE A 19 -17.72 -0.14 -2.68
N LYS A 20 -18.53 0.82 -3.16
CA LYS A 20 -19.07 0.78 -4.52
C LYS A 20 -17.92 0.92 -5.53
N ALA A 21 -17.09 1.95 -5.37
CA ALA A 21 -15.92 2.15 -6.24
C ALA A 21 -14.92 0.98 -6.16
N LEU A 22 -14.69 0.41 -4.97
CA LEU A 22 -13.84 -0.77 -4.81
C LEU A 22 -14.37 -1.96 -5.63
N LYS A 23 -15.68 -2.22 -5.59
CA LYS A 23 -16.30 -3.29 -6.37
C LYS A 23 -16.25 -3.03 -7.87
N GLU A 24 -16.56 -1.80 -8.30
CA GLU A 24 -16.53 -1.40 -9.71
C GLU A 24 -15.11 -1.52 -10.31
N ALA A 25 -14.08 -1.28 -9.51
CA ALA A 25 -12.69 -1.47 -9.92
C ALA A 25 -12.18 -2.91 -9.73
N HIS A 26 -13.04 -3.84 -9.27
CA HIS A 26 -12.70 -5.23 -8.94
C HIS A 26 -11.58 -5.37 -7.90
N ILE A 27 -11.54 -4.48 -6.90
CA ILE A 27 -10.63 -4.60 -5.76
C ILE A 27 -11.10 -5.75 -4.87
N GLU A 28 -10.23 -6.74 -4.69
CA GLU A 28 -10.46 -7.93 -3.86
C GLU A 28 -9.66 -7.91 -2.56
N ALA A 29 -8.65 -7.05 -2.46
CA ALA A 29 -7.82 -6.88 -1.29
C ALA A 29 -7.54 -5.42 -0.96
N VAL A 30 -7.38 -5.11 0.32
CA VAL A 30 -7.01 -3.78 0.81
C VAL A 30 -5.89 -3.88 1.84
N ILE A 31 -4.80 -3.14 1.62
CA ILE A 31 -3.70 -2.93 2.56
C ILE A 31 -3.77 -1.49 3.09
N CYS A 32 -3.98 -1.33 4.39
CA CYS A 32 -3.94 -0.02 5.06
C CYS A 32 -2.57 0.18 5.71
N VAL A 33 -1.76 1.09 5.17
CA VAL A 33 -0.43 1.48 5.67
C VAL A 33 -0.55 2.74 6.53
N ALA A 34 -1.39 2.70 7.56
CA ALA A 34 -1.59 3.82 8.48
C ALA A 34 -2.13 3.34 9.84
N ASP A 35 -1.62 3.92 10.92
CA ASP A 35 -1.98 3.65 12.30
C ASP A 35 -3.44 4.03 12.67
N TRP A 36 -3.88 5.26 12.40
CA TRP A 36 -5.19 5.77 12.87
C TRP A 36 -6.34 5.58 11.87
N VAL A 37 -6.04 5.15 10.64
CA VAL A 37 -7.08 5.04 9.62
C VAL A 37 -7.99 3.85 9.91
N ARG A 38 -9.30 4.13 9.94
CA ARG A 38 -10.37 3.15 10.11
C ARG A 38 -11.08 2.89 8.78
N VAL A 39 -11.31 1.60 8.50
CA VAL A 39 -12.02 1.10 7.31
C VAL A 39 -13.29 0.34 7.70
N PRO A 40 -14.30 0.24 6.83
CA PRO A 40 -15.56 -0.44 7.13
C PRO A 40 -15.43 -1.98 7.03
N ARG A 41 -14.71 -2.61 7.97
CA ARG A 41 -14.39 -4.06 7.96
C ARG A 41 -15.60 -4.97 7.74
N LYS A 42 -16.76 -4.65 8.35
CA LYS A 42 -18.01 -5.41 8.15
C LYS A 42 -18.46 -5.38 6.69
N LYS A 43 -18.31 -4.24 6.01
CA LYS A 43 -18.67 -4.09 4.59
C LYS A 43 -17.68 -4.80 3.69
N TYR A 44 -16.37 -4.78 4.02
CA TYR A 44 -15.36 -5.57 3.31
C TYR A 44 -15.69 -7.05 3.33
N LYS A 45 -15.98 -7.62 4.52
CA LYS A 45 -16.36 -9.03 4.65
C LYS A 45 -17.57 -9.39 3.77
N LYS A 46 -18.61 -8.54 3.75
CA LYS A 46 -19.80 -8.73 2.89
C LYS A 46 -19.49 -8.59 1.39
N ALA A 47 -18.46 -7.83 1.04
CA ALA A 47 -18.04 -7.60 -0.33
C ALA A 47 -16.99 -8.63 -0.82
N GLY A 48 -16.56 -9.56 0.03
CA GLY A 48 -15.49 -10.50 -0.31
C GLY A 48 -14.09 -9.87 -0.31
N ILE A 49 -13.93 -8.68 0.27
CA ILE A 49 -12.65 -7.95 0.30
C ILE A 49 -11.82 -8.43 1.49
N VAL A 50 -10.62 -8.95 1.21
CA VAL A 50 -9.63 -9.31 2.23
C VAL A 50 -8.90 -8.05 2.68
N TYR A 51 -8.61 -7.94 3.98
CA TYR A 51 -8.04 -6.72 4.54
C TYR A 51 -6.88 -7.02 5.48
N THR A 52 -5.78 -6.30 5.29
CA THR A 52 -4.65 -6.25 6.23
C THR A 52 -4.30 -4.81 6.61
N LYS A 53 -3.71 -4.63 7.79
CA LYS A 53 -3.32 -3.34 8.33
C LYS A 53 -1.86 -3.40 8.77
N LEU A 54 -1.08 -2.44 8.29
CA LEU A 54 0.25 -2.14 8.78
C LEU A 54 0.22 -0.76 9.46
N PRO A 55 0.25 -0.69 10.80
CA PRO A 55 0.04 0.55 11.53
C PRO A 55 1.30 1.44 11.55
N ILE A 56 1.63 2.07 10.42
CA ILE A 56 2.78 2.98 10.31
C ILE A 56 2.39 4.43 10.61
N VAL A 57 3.20 5.11 11.42
CA VAL A 57 3.14 6.57 11.67
C VAL A 57 3.95 7.29 10.60
N ASP A 58 3.39 8.33 9.97
CA ASP A 58 3.98 8.96 8.77
C ASP A 58 5.28 9.73 9.03
N SER A 59 5.54 10.08 10.29
CA SER A 59 6.62 10.98 10.70
C SER A 59 7.65 10.29 11.59
N LYS A 60 7.65 8.96 11.63
CA LYS A 60 8.53 8.16 12.49
C LYS A 60 9.10 6.98 11.72
N PRO A 61 10.28 6.48 12.11
CA PRO A 61 10.77 5.19 11.66
C PRO A 61 9.75 4.07 11.94
N ILE A 62 9.80 3.01 11.13
CA ILE A 62 9.08 1.78 11.44
C ILE A 62 9.76 1.12 12.66
N PRO A 63 9.03 0.80 13.73
CA PRO A 63 9.56 0.06 14.87
C PRO A 63 10.10 -1.32 14.47
N GLU A 64 11.17 -1.79 15.12
CA GLU A 64 11.79 -3.09 14.82
C GLU A 64 10.81 -4.27 14.98
N ASP A 65 9.92 -4.20 15.98
CA ASP A 65 8.87 -5.21 16.21
C ASP A 65 7.78 -5.20 15.14
N ALA A 66 7.74 -4.19 14.26
CA ALA A 66 6.82 -4.10 13.12
C ALA A 66 7.44 -4.60 11.79
N GLU A 67 8.73 -4.95 11.75
CA GLU A 67 9.41 -5.41 10.53
C GLU A 67 8.78 -6.70 9.98
N ILE A 68 8.51 -7.68 10.85
CA ILE A 68 7.86 -8.94 10.45
C ILE A 68 6.48 -8.68 9.83
N ALA A 69 5.72 -7.74 10.41
CA ALA A 69 4.41 -7.38 9.88
C ALA A 69 4.51 -6.65 8.53
N PHE A 70 5.56 -5.86 8.32
CA PHE A 70 5.85 -5.22 7.02
C PHE A 70 6.16 -6.27 5.95
N VAL A 71 7.04 -7.23 6.25
CA VAL A 71 7.37 -8.34 5.34
C VAL A 71 6.12 -9.17 5.01
N ALA A 72 5.31 -9.49 6.02
CA ALA A 72 4.05 -10.20 5.82
C ALA A 72 3.06 -9.43 4.93
N ALA A 73 3.03 -8.09 5.03
CA ALA A 73 2.21 -7.26 4.15
C ALA A 73 2.73 -7.24 2.70
N LEU A 74 4.04 -7.24 2.47
CA LEU A 74 4.64 -7.38 1.13
C LEU A 74 4.31 -8.74 0.53
N GLN A 75 4.47 -9.83 1.29
CA GLN A 75 4.12 -11.18 0.86
C GLN A 75 2.62 -11.32 0.56
N PHE A 76 1.77 -10.65 1.34
CA PHE A 76 0.34 -10.59 1.06
C PHE A 76 0.07 -9.89 -0.29
N LEU A 77 0.78 -8.80 -0.60
CA LEU A 77 0.68 -8.15 -1.91
C LEU A 77 1.18 -9.05 -3.04
N ASP A 78 2.31 -9.73 -2.85
CA ASP A 78 2.85 -10.72 -3.78
C ASP A 78 1.80 -11.79 -4.11
N LEU A 79 1.13 -12.33 -3.08
CA LEU A 79 0.08 -13.32 -3.24
C LEU A 79 -1.11 -12.77 -4.04
N MET A 80 -1.54 -11.53 -3.79
CA MET A 80 -2.65 -10.94 -4.54
C MET A 80 -2.28 -10.77 -6.02
N VAL A 81 -1.07 -10.30 -6.32
CA VAL A 81 -0.56 -10.15 -7.69
C VAL A 81 -0.47 -11.51 -8.39
N LEU A 82 0.10 -12.52 -7.72
CA LEU A 82 0.22 -13.89 -8.25
C LEU A 82 -1.15 -14.49 -8.60
N LEU A 83 -2.15 -14.26 -7.75
CA LEU A 83 -3.52 -14.73 -7.95
C LEU A 83 -4.33 -13.86 -8.92
N LYS A 84 -3.72 -12.84 -9.54
CA LYS A 84 -4.40 -11.87 -10.43
C LYS A 84 -5.59 -11.18 -9.74
N LYS A 85 -5.42 -10.87 -8.46
CA LYS A 85 -6.39 -10.16 -7.64
C LYS A 85 -5.95 -8.72 -7.44
N ARG A 86 -6.85 -7.78 -7.71
CA ARG A 86 -6.52 -6.36 -7.54
C ARG A 86 -6.51 -5.98 -6.08
N CYS A 87 -5.45 -5.28 -5.69
CA CYS A 87 -5.22 -4.83 -4.33
C CYS A 87 -5.13 -3.30 -4.28
N LEU A 88 -5.89 -2.68 -3.38
CA LEU A 88 -5.72 -1.28 -3.03
C LEU A 88 -4.76 -1.15 -1.85
N VAL A 89 -3.65 -0.44 -2.07
CA VAL A 89 -2.75 0.01 -1.00
C VAL A 89 -3.06 1.48 -0.71
N HIS A 90 -3.44 1.77 0.53
CA HIS A 90 -3.79 3.13 0.93
C HIS A 90 -3.18 3.52 2.27
N CYS A 91 -3.06 4.82 2.51
CA CYS A 91 -2.80 5.36 3.83
C CYS A 91 -3.90 6.38 4.20
N ALA A 92 -3.56 7.48 4.88
CA ALA A 92 -4.53 8.53 5.17
C ALA A 92 -4.89 9.35 3.93
N MET A 93 -3.86 9.83 3.20
CA MET A 93 -4.00 10.76 2.06
C MET A 93 -3.51 10.17 0.74
N GLY A 94 -2.93 8.97 0.75
CA GLY A 94 -2.30 8.39 -0.43
C GLY A 94 -1.07 9.15 -0.92
N ILE A 95 -0.36 9.86 -0.04
CA ILE A 95 0.79 10.72 -0.39
C ILE A 95 2.11 10.04 -0.05
N SER A 96 2.22 9.54 1.19
CA SER A 96 3.50 9.13 1.78
C SER A 96 3.61 7.61 2.06
N ARG A 97 3.08 7.11 3.19
CA ARG A 97 3.20 5.70 3.61
C ARG A 97 2.83 4.66 2.53
N SER A 98 1.69 4.83 1.85
CA SER A 98 1.28 3.91 0.78
C SER A 98 2.21 4.00 -0.43
N THR A 99 2.70 5.20 -0.77
CA THR A 99 3.70 5.39 -1.83
C THR A 99 4.99 4.67 -1.49
N ALA A 100 5.53 4.87 -0.28
CA ALA A 100 6.76 4.23 0.18
C ALA A 100 6.63 2.70 0.18
N PHE A 101 5.48 2.17 0.61
CA PHE A 101 5.19 0.74 0.59
C PHE A 101 5.16 0.17 -0.84
N ILE A 102 4.42 0.81 -1.76
CA ILE A 102 4.39 0.38 -3.16
C ILE A 102 5.76 0.53 -3.82
N ALA A 103 6.49 1.61 -3.54
CA ALA A 103 7.84 1.82 -4.07
C ALA A 103 8.80 0.71 -3.61
N THR A 104 8.66 0.25 -2.36
CA THR A 104 9.42 -0.91 -1.86
C THR A 104 9.07 -2.18 -2.61
N TRP A 105 7.79 -2.42 -2.90
CA TRP A 105 7.39 -3.56 -3.72
C TRP A 105 7.95 -3.48 -5.15
N LEU A 106 7.84 -2.32 -5.81
CA LEU A 106 8.40 -2.09 -7.15
C LEU A 106 9.91 -2.30 -7.18
N HIS A 107 10.64 -1.78 -6.19
CA HIS A 107 12.08 -1.97 -6.07
C HIS A 107 12.43 -3.46 -5.90
N THR A 108 11.85 -4.11 -4.90
CA THR A 108 12.23 -5.47 -4.50
C THR A 108 11.71 -6.57 -5.43
N ARG A 109 10.69 -6.31 -6.25
CA ARG A 109 10.07 -7.30 -7.14
C ARG A 109 10.25 -7.03 -8.62
N LEU A 110 10.36 -5.75 -9.00
CA LEU A 110 10.54 -5.35 -10.40
C LEU A 110 11.92 -4.76 -10.67
N GLY A 111 12.79 -4.64 -9.66
CA GLY A 111 14.17 -4.19 -9.82
C GLY A 111 14.32 -2.69 -10.15
N MET A 112 13.26 -1.90 -9.95
CA MET A 112 13.31 -0.44 -10.17
C MET A 112 14.21 0.23 -9.12
N ASP A 113 14.97 1.25 -9.50
CA ASP A 113 15.63 2.10 -8.52
C ASP A 113 14.60 2.83 -7.64
N TRP A 114 14.98 3.19 -6.41
CA TRP A 114 14.06 3.82 -5.46
C TRP A 114 13.38 5.09 -5.99
N ASP A 115 14.17 5.96 -6.63
CA ASP A 115 13.65 7.21 -7.20
C ASP A 115 12.81 6.95 -8.46
N GLU A 116 13.19 5.95 -9.25
CA GLU A 116 12.41 5.48 -10.40
C GLU A 116 11.04 4.94 -9.94
N ALA A 117 11.01 4.11 -8.89
CA ALA A 117 9.78 3.56 -8.33
C ALA A 117 8.82 4.65 -7.86
N VAL A 118 9.33 5.69 -7.17
CA VAL A 118 8.51 6.83 -6.75
C VAL A 118 8.04 7.65 -7.97
N ALA A 119 8.91 7.89 -8.96
CA ALA A 119 8.54 8.58 -10.18
C ALA A 119 7.49 7.81 -10.99
N TYR A 120 7.56 6.48 -11.01
CA TYR A 120 6.60 5.59 -11.66
C TYR A 120 5.21 5.74 -11.03
N ILE A 121 5.10 5.70 -9.70
CA ILE A 121 3.85 5.96 -8.98
C ILE A 121 3.34 7.39 -9.25
N ARG A 122 4.24 8.37 -9.31
CA ARG A 122 3.91 9.78 -9.54
C ARG A 122 3.22 10.03 -10.89
N ARG A 123 3.49 9.20 -11.91
CA ARG A 123 2.82 9.30 -13.22
C ARG A 123 1.31 9.16 -13.13
N VAL A 124 0.81 8.32 -12.22
CA VAL A 124 -0.62 8.09 -12.02
C VAL A 124 -1.18 8.86 -10.84
N ARG A 125 -0.33 9.20 -9.85
CA ARG A 125 -0.72 9.98 -8.68
C ARG A 125 0.28 11.12 -8.42
N PRO A 126 0.10 12.30 -9.04
CA PRO A 126 1.10 13.39 -9.00
C PRO A 126 1.44 13.91 -7.59
N ILE A 127 0.53 13.76 -6.63
CA ILE A 127 0.68 14.27 -5.26
C ILE A 127 1.62 13.42 -4.38
N VAL A 128 2.19 12.33 -4.88
CA VAL A 128 3.03 11.46 -4.06
C VAL A 128 4.33 12.12 -3.61
N ASN A 129 4.58 12.02 -2.31
CA ASN A 129 5.73 12.58 -1.63
C ASN A 129 6.01 11.77 -0.34
N PRO A 130 6.76 10.66 -0.40
CA PRO A 130 7.06 9.84 0.77
C PRO A 130 7.90 10.60 1.80
N GLN A 131 7.48 10.54 3.06
CA GLN A 131 8.22 11.09 4.19
C GLN A 131 9.52 10.31 4.41
N PRO A 132 10.65 10.98 4.70
CA PRO A 132 11.95 10.32 4.78
C PRO A 132 12.03 9.21 5.83
N GLU A 133 11.51 9.45 7.04
CA GLU A 133 11.64 8.55 8.18
C GLU A 133 11.04 7.15 7.94
N PRO A 134 9.73 7.00 7.63
CA PRO A 134 9.18 5.68 7.35
C PRO A 134 9.77 5.07 6.08
N PHE A 135 10.12 5.89 5.07
CA PHE A 135 10.65 5.36 3.83
C PHE A 135 12.05 4.78 4.01
N ALA A 136 12.93 5.44 4.78
CA ALA A 136 14.25 4.93 5.12
C ALA A 136 14.16 3.58 5.85
N SER A 137 13.23 3.43 6.79
CA SER A 137 12.98 2.12 7.42
C SER A 137 12.54 1.06 6.41
N MET A 138 11.60 1.37 5.52
CA MET A 138 11.18 0.41 4.48
C MET A 138 12.33 0.01 3.55
N LYS A 139 13.20 0.97 3.18
CA LYS A 139 14.41 0.69 2.39
C LYS A 139 15.37 -0.26 3.13
N LYS A 140 15.53 -0.09 4.44
CA LYS A 140 16.35 -0.99 5.26
C LYS A 140 15.74 -2.40 5.32
N ILE A 141 14.43 -2.49 5.58
CA ILE A 141 13.71 -3.76 5.72
C ILE A 141 13.64 -4.52 4.39
N ALA A 142 13.68 -3.82 3.25
CA ALA A 142 13.62 -4.42 1.91
C ALA A 142 14.73 -5.45 1.61
N TYR A 143 15.81 -5.44 2.38
CA TYR A 143 16.97 -6.35 2.23
C TYR A 143 17.04 -7.44 3.29
N TYR A 144 16.06 -7.51 4.19
CA TYR A 144 15.87 -8.64 5.12
C TYR A 144 14.98 -9.71 4.49
#